data_AF-A0A8C3UEW0-F1
#
_entry.id   AF-A0A8C3UEW0-F1
#
_cell.length_a   1.000
_cell.length_b   1.000
_cell.length_c   1.000
_cell.angle_alpha   90.00
_cell.angle_beta   90.00
_cell.angle_gamma   90.00
#
_symmetry.space_group_name_H-M   'P 1'
#
loop_
_entity.id
_entity.type
_entity.pdbx_description
1 polymer ?
#
loop_
_entity_poly.entity_id
_entity_poly.type
_entity_poly.pdbx_seq_one_letter_code
_entity_poly.pdbx_strand_id
1 'polypeptide(L)'
;LLSIHRWLSFYSDNYEPVGKLVGRFYDENGAPTEALREVEAAIEEALKFQAESEQRKQQFPPCNSEWSSAKGTRFWCSRQSGGVHRDWAGVPRQLFSPGWQGSRCVCVRSSGPPWGQPHSQHSDRGDLDNPHLRQYEGCPPLASVCS
;
A
#
# COMPACT_ATOMS: atom_id res chain seq x y z
N LEU A 1 12.81 -6.05 9.31
CA LEU A 1 13.16 -4.73 9.88
C LEU A 1 11.99 -4.11 10.64
N LEU A 2 10.84 -3.85 10.00
CA LEU A 2 9.66 -3.27 10.67
C LEU A 2 9.19 -4.03 11.92
N SER A 3 9.21 -5.37 11.92
CA SER A 3 8.86 -6.16 13.10
C SER A 3 9.83 -5.94 14.27
N ILE A 4 11.14 -5.82 13.98
CA ILE A 4 12.16 -5.55 15.00
C ILE A 4 11.98 -4.14 15.57
N HIS A 5 11.71 -3.16 14.71
CA HIS A 5 11.39 -1.80 15.15
C HIS A 5 10.16 -1.77 16.07
N ARG A 6 9.09 -2.50 15.74
CA ARG A 6 7.90 -2.61 16.61
C ARG A 6 8.22 -3.22 17.98
N TRP A 7 9.07 -4.25 18.02
CA TRP A 7 9.54 -4.81 19.29
C TRP A 7 10.36 -3.80 20.09
N LEU A 8 11.25 -3.06 19.43
CA LEU A 8 12.04 -2.02 20.09
C LEU A 8 11.13 -0.93 20.69
N SER A 9 10.17 -0.41 19.93
CA SER A 9 9.18 0.55 20.43
C SER A 9 8.38 -0.01 21.58
N PHE A 10 7.87 -1.24 21.45
CA PHE A 10 7.12 -1.89 22.51
C PHE A 10 7.92 -1.95 23.82
N TYR A 11 9.18 -2.39 23.78
CA TYR A 11 9.98 -2.47 25.00
C TYR A 11 10.34 -1.08 25.56
N SER A 12 10.68 -0.11 24.70
CA SER A 12 10.95 1.26 25.12
C SER A 12 9.73 1.95 25.74
N ASP A 13 8.52 1.67 25.26
CA ASP A 13 7.29 2.30 25.72
C ASP A 13 6.73 1.64 27.00
N ASN A 14 7.05 0.36 27.24
CA ASN A 14 6.43 -0.43 28.32
C ASN A 14 7.40 -0.79 29.46
N TYR A 15 8.69 -0.50 29.32
CA TYR A 15 9.71 -0.84 30.33
C TYR A 15 10.72 0.29 30.50
N GLU A 16 11.19 0.48 31.73
CA GLU A 16 12.24 1.44 32.04
C GLU A 16 13.60 0.93 31.51
N PRO A 17 14.30 1.68 30.64
CA PRO A 17 15.62 1.29 30.17
C PRO A 17 16.67 1.37 31.28
N VAL A 18 17.36 0.26 31.56
CA VAL A 18 18.39 0.19 32.62
C VAL A 18 19.83 0.37 32.12
N GLY A 19 20.04 0.43 30.80
CA GLY A 19 21.36 0.60 30.19
C GLY A 19 21.42 0.08 28.76
N LYS A 20 22.64 0.09 28.20
CA LYS A 20 22.94 -0.42 26.85
C LYS A 20 23.78 -1.69 26.94
N LEU A 21 23.52 -2.64 26.06
CA LEU A 21 24.30 -3.87 25.97
C LEU A 21 25.56 -3.63 25.12
N VAL A 22 26.73 -3.73 25.75
CA VAL A 22 28.02 -3.73 25.06
C VAL A 22 28.09 -4.93 24.11
N GLY A 23 28.39 -4.69 22.83
CA GLY A 23 28.46 -5.72 21.80
C GLY A 23 28.21 -5.16 20.41
N ARG A 24 27.38 -5.85 19.62
CA ARG A 24 27.19 -5.55 18.19
C ARG A 24 26.71 -4.13 17.91
N PHE A 25 25.86 -3.56 18.76
CA PHE A 25 25.18 -2.29 18.51
C PHE A 25 25.71 -1.12 19.35
N TYR A 26 26.32 -1.39 20.50
CA TYR A 26 26.94 -0.38 21.35
C TYR A 26 28.31 -0.84 21.83
N ASP A 27 29.28 0.07 21.88
CA ASP A 27 30.61 -0.21 22.41
C ASP A 27 30.69 -0.10 23.95
N GLU A 28 31.89 -0.26 24.51
CA GLU A 28 32.14 -0.17 25.96
C GLU A 28 31.81 1.20 26.56
N ASN A 29 31.78 2.26 25.73
CA ASN A 29 31.39 3.62 26.14
C ASN A 29 29.88 3.86 25.96
N GLY A 30 29.13 2.87 25.48
CA GLY A 30 27.72 3.00 25.11
C GLY A 30 27.49 3.80 23.83
N ALA A 31 28.53 4.03 23.03
CA ALA A 31 28.43 4.71 21.75
C ALA A 31 27.88 3.76 20.66
N PRO A 32 27.04 4.26 19.74
CA PRO A 32 26.49 3.45 18.66
C PRO A 32 27.60 2.97 17.72
N THR A 33 27.60 1.67 17.40
CA THR A 33 28.49 1.08 16.40
C THR A 33 27.97 1.34 14.98
N GLU A 34 28.79 1.07 13.97
CA GLU A 34 28.35 1.16 12.58
C GLU A 34 27.20 0.20 12.26
N ALA A 35 27.21 -1.00 12.84
CA ALA A 35 26.14 -1.98 12.66
C ALA A 35 24.78 -1.49 13.19
N LEU A 36 24.77 -0.64 14.23
CA LEU A 36 23.54 -0.01 14.70
C LEU A 36 23.03 1.02 13.68
N ARG A 37 23.91 1.89 13.18
CA ARG A 37 23.55 2.91 12.18
C ARG A 37 22.99 2.31 10.91
N GLU A 38 23.59 1.23 10.42
CA GLU A 38 23.11 0.50 9.24
C GLU A 38 21.68 -0.03 9.45
N VAL A 39 21.41 -0.63 10.61
CA VAL A 39 20.08 -1.18 10.94
C VAL A 39 19.05 -0.07 11.14
N GLU A 40 19.43 1.04 11.79
CA GLU A 40 18.58 2.21 11.96
C GLU A 40 18.20 2.82 10.61
N ALA A 41 19.17 3.02 9.70
CA ALA A 41 18.92 3.51 8.35
C ALA A 41 18.00 2.57 7.55
N ALA A 42 18.22 1.26 7.65
CA ALA A 42 17.37 0.28 6.97
C ALA A 42 15.94 0.23 7.56
N ILE A 43 15.78 0.50 8.86
CA ILE A 43 14.46 0.66 9.49
C ILE A 43 13.76 1.92 8.97
N GLU A 44 14.46 3.04 8.88
CA GLU A 44 13.93 4.30 8.35
C GLU A 44 13.43 4.14 6.90
N GLU A 45 14.23 3.52 6.04
CA GLU A 45 13.83 3.20 4.67
C GLU A 45 12.60 2.29 4.62
N ALA A 46 12.57 1.25 5.46
CA ALA A 46 11.43 0.34 5.54
C ALA A 46 10.14 1.04 6.01
N LEU A 47 10.24 2.00 6.94
CA LEU A 47 9.11 2.80 7.41
C LEU A 47 8.58 3.72 6.31
N LYS A 48 9.48 4.37 5.57
CA LYS A 48 9.11 5.17 4.41
C LYS A 48 8.38 4.33 3.36
N PHE A 49 8.93 3.17 3.01
CA PHE A 49 8.29 2.25 2.07
C PHE A 49 6.92 1.77 2.56
N GLN A 50 6.77 1.50 3.86
CA GLN A 50 5.48 1.14 4.46
C GLN A 50 4.46 2.28 4.30
N ALA A 51 4.85 3.52 4.62
CA ALA A 51 3.97 4.68 4.52
C ALA A 51 3.51 4.92 3.07
N GLU A 52 4.43 4.85 2.10
CA GLU A 52 4.11 4.98 0.69
C GLU A 52 3.20 3.83 0.21
N SER A 53 3.43 2.60 0.69
CA SER A 53 2.59 1.44 0.36
C SER A 53 1.16 1.61 0.87
N GLU A 54 1.00 2.09 2.10
CA GLU A 54 -0.32 2.39 2.68
C GLU A 54 -1.01 3.53 1.92
N GLN A 55 -0.30 4.61 1.56
CA GLN A 55 -0.89 5.68 0.74
C GLN A 55 -1.35 5.16 -0.63
N ARG A 56 -0.54 4.34 -1.31
CA ARG A 56 -0.91 3.69 -2.57
C ARG A 56 -2.12 2.75 -2.40
N LYS A 57 -2.23 2.07 -1.26
CA LYS A 57 -3.38 1.22 -0.94
C LYS A 57 -4.64 2.03 -0.68
N GLN A 58 -4.54 3.24 -0.12
CA GLN A 58 -5.69 4.15 0.03
C GLN A 58 -6.18 4.64 -1.35
N GLN A 59 -5.27 5.02 -2.23
CA GLN A 59 -5.60 5.43 -3.60
C GLN A 59 -6.14 4.27 -4.45
N PHE A 60 -5.46 3.13 -4.42
CA PHE A 60 -5.74 1.95 -5.24
C PHE A 60 -5.86 0.69 -4.38
N PRO A 61 -6.93 0.55 -3.60
CA PRO A 61 -7.13 -0.63 -2.78
C PRO A 61 -7.37 -1.86 -3.66
N PRO A 62 -6.87 -3.04 -3.25
CA PRO A 62 -7.13 -4.28 -3.97
C PRO A 62 -8.63 -4.55 -4.17
N CYS A 63 -8.99 -5.11 -5.33
CA CYS A 63 -10.36 -5.58 -5.57
C CYS A 63 -10.74 -6.72 -4.63
N ASN A 64 -12.05 -6.89 -4.42
CA ASN A 64 -12.56 -8.19 -4.00
C ASN A 64 -12.45 -9.16 -5.18
N SER A 65 -12.16 -10.43 -4.90
CA SER A 65 -12.05 -11.45 -5.94
C SER A 65 -12.66 -12.78 -5.50
N GLU A 66 -13.15 -13.53 -6.48
CA GLU A 66 -13.59 -14.90 -6.32
C GLU A 66 -13.08 -15.69 -7.51
N TRP A 67 -12.73 -16.95 -7.29
CA TRP A 67 -12.39 -17.88 -8.35
C TRP A 67 -13.26 -19.13 -8.26
N SER A 68 -13.72 -19.62 -9.41
CA SER A 68 -14.34 -20.93 -9.54
C SER A 68 -13.86 -21.63 -10.81
N SER A 69 -13.82 -22.96 -10.79
CA SER A 69 -13.42 -23.75 -11.96
C SER A 69 -14.32 -23.51 -13.18
N ALA A 70 -15.62 -23.28 -12.97
CA ALA A 70 -16.59 -23.09 -14.06
C ALA A 70 -16.58 -21.69 -14.68
N LYS A 71 -16.25 -20.65 -13.91
CA LYS A 71 -16.40 -19.25 -14.32
C LYS A 71 -15.09 -18.47 -14.35
N GLY A 72 -13.98 -19.08 -13.91
CA GLY A 72 -12.70 -18.40 -13.75
C GLY A 72 -12.72 -17.41 -12.59
N THR A 73 -11.87 -16.38 -12.69
CA THR A 73 -11.79 -15.30 -11.70
C THR A 73 -12.83 -14.23 -12.01
N ARG A 74 -13.45 -13.68 -10.96
CA ARG A 74 -14.20 -12.43 -11.03
C ARG A 74 -13.63 -11.44 -10.03
N PHE A 75 -13.67 -10.17 -10.40
CA PHE A 75 -13.24 -9.04 -9.57
C PHE A 75 -14.38 -8.05 -9.45
N TRP A 76 -14.55 -7.48 -8.26
CA TRP A 76 -15.51 -6.40 -8.05
C TRP A 76 -15.02 -5.42 -7.00
N CYS A 77 -15.62 -4.24 -7.05
CA CYS A 77 -15.33 -3.16 -6.13
C CYS A 77 -16.57 -2.80 -5.33
N SER A 78 -16.37 -2.60 -4.03
CA SER A 78 -17.41 -2.11 -3.13
C SER A 78 -16.83 -1.00 -2.23
N ARG A 79 -17.66 -0.44 -1.36
CA ARG A 79 -17.20 0.50 -0.33
C ARG A 79 -16.20 -0.12 0.64
N GLN A 80 -16.08 -1.45 0.64
CA GLN A 80 -15.09 -2.20 1.41
C GLN A 80 -14.36 -3.21 0.51
N SER A 81 -13.17 -2.84 0.07
CA SER A 81 -12.31 -3.68 -0.76
C SER A 81 -10.86 -3.55 -0.29
N GLY A 82 -10.11 -4.65 -0.29
CA GLY A 82 -8.70 -4.64 0.09
C GLY A 82 -8.42 -4.18 1.53
N GLY A 83 -9.40 -4.30 2.43
CA GLY A 83 -9.31 -3.83 3.82
C GLY A 83 -9.42 -2.31 3.98
N VAL A 84 -9.88 -1.58 2.96
CA VAL A 84 -10.08 -0.13 3.00
C VAL A 84 -11.58 0.20 2.91
N HIS A 85 -12.08 1.00 3.85
CA HIS A 85 -13.46 1.51 3.84
C HIS A 85 -13.51 2.91 3.21
N ARG A 86 -14.44 3.12 2.26
CA ARG A 86 -14.55 4.35 1.45
C ARG A 86 -16.02 4.74 1.24
N ASP A 87 -16.26 6.00 0.89
CA ASP A 87 -17.57 6.54 0.50
C ASP A 87 -17.98 6.15 -0.93
N TRP A 88 -17.02 5.74 -1.76
CA TRP A 88 -17.22 5.25 -3.13
C TRP A 88 -16.85 3.77 -3.29
N ALA A 89 -17.48 3.09 -4.25
CA ALA A 89 -17.15 1.70 -4.60
C ALA A 89 -16.04 1.65 -5.67
N GLY A 90 -16.27 2.34 -6.78
CA GLY A 90 -15.34 2.44 -7.91
C GLY A 90 -15.48 1.26 -8.87
N VAL A 91 -14.52 1.15 -9.78
CA VAL A 91 -14.50 0.13 -10.84
C VAL A 91 -13.20 -0.68 -10.80
N PRO A 92 -13.23 -1.98 -11.16
CA PRO A 92 -12.01 -2.78 -11.26
C PRO A 92 -11.10 -2.32 -12.40
N ARG A 93 -9.79 -2.23 -12.13
CA ARG A 93 -8.74 -1.97 -13.12
C ARG A 93 -7.51 -2.79 -12.86
N GLN A 94 -6.76 -3.06 -13.93
CA GLN A 94 -5.43 -3.63 -13.86
C GLN A 94 -4.41 -2.52 -13.59
N LEU A 95 -3.77 -2.54 -12.43
CA LEU A 95 -2.66 -1.65 -12.11
C LEU A 95 -1.32 -2.35 -12.40
N PHE A 96 -0.51 -1.72 -13.24
CA PHE A 96 0.85 -2.16 -13.56
C PHE A 96 1.85 -1.37 -12.71
N SER A 97 2.85 -2.05 -12.15
CA SER A 97 3.87 -1.41 -11.32
C SER A 97 5.25 -1.59 -11.97
N PRO A 98 6.09 -0.55 -11.99
CA PRO A 98 7.46 -0.67 -12.47
C PRO A 98 8.20 -1.81 -11.76
N GLY A 99 8.98 -2.60 -12.51
CA GLY A 99 9.75 -3.73 -11.95
C GLY A 99 8.96 -5.02 -11.71
N TRP A 100 7.64 -5.03 -11.97
CA TRP A 100 6.82 -6.23 -11.89
C TRP A 100 6.17 -6.53 -13.25
N GLN A 101 6.27 -7.78 -13.71
CA GLN A 101 5.75 -8.21 -15.01
C GLN A 101 4.23 -8.46 -15.02
N GLY A 102 3.58 -8.47 -13.85
CA GLY A 102 2.14 -8.70 -13.72
C GLY A 102 1.31 -7.42 -13.62
N SER A 103 0.00 -7.62 -13.53
CA SER A 103 -0.94 -6.59 -13.08
C SER A 103 -1.75 -7.10 -11.89
N ARG A 104 -2.16 -6.18 -11.02
CA ARG A 104 -3.03 -6.48 -9.87
C ARG A 104 -4.34 -5.75 -10.04
N CYS A 105 -5.43 -6.38 -9.60
CA CYS A 105 -6.72 -5.71 -9.59
C CYS A 105 -6.76 -4.66 -8.49
N VAL A 106 -7.13 -3.43 -8.84
CA VAL A 106 -7.40 -2.35 -7.90
C VAL A 106 -8.74 -1.70 -8.17
N CYS A 107 -9.36 -1.17 -7.12
CA CYS A 107 -10.57 -0.38 -7.22
C CYS A 107 -10.23 1.09 -7.46
N VAL A 108 -10.78 1.65 -8.53
CA VAL A 108 -10.45 2.99 -9.02
C VAL A 108 -11.66 3.89 -8.92
N ARG A 109 -11.47 5.10 -8.38
CA ARG A 109 -12.54 6.09 -8.29
C ARG A 109 -12.90 6.52 -9.70
N SER A 110 -14.17 6.41 -10.07
CA SER A 110 -14.65 6.70 -11.43
C SER A 110 -15.34 8.06 -11.56
N SER A 111 -15.44 8.82 -10.46
CA SER A 111 -16.08 10.14 -10.44
C SER A 111 -15.41 11.12 -9.47
N GLY A 112 -15.58 12.41 -9.74
CA GLY A 112 -15.07 13.50 -8.92
C GLY A 112 -13.57 13.77 -9.13
N PRO A 113 -12.92 14.51 -8.21
CA PRO A 113 -11.51 14.85 -8.34
C PRO A 113 -10.60 13.62 -8.23
N PRO A 114 -9.45 13.62 -8.93
CA PRO A 114 -8.39 12.64 -8.74
C PRO A 114 -7.80 12.70 -7.33
N TRP A 115 -7.26 11.57 -6.89
CA TRP A 115 -6.63 11.44 -5.58
C TRP A 115 -5.46 12.41 -5.41
N GLY A 116 -5.42 13.09 -4.25
CA GLY A 116 -4.36 14.03 -3.91
C GLY A 116 -4.40 15.37 -4.66
N GLN A 117 -5.37 15.59 -5.55
CA GLN A 117 -5.50 16.83 -6.32
C GLN A 117 -6.96 17.32 -6.37
N PRO A 118 -7.58 17.69 -5.24
CA PRO A 118 -8.99 18.07 -5.18
C PRO A 118 -9.34 19.44 -5.80
N HIS A 119 -8.33 20.28 -6.08
CA HIS A 119 -8.51 21.66 -6.56
C HIS A 119 -7.93 21.89 -7.96
N SER A 120 -7.41 20.86 -8.61
CA SER A 120 -6.94 20.98 -9.99
C SER A 120 -8.13 21.01 -10.95
N GLN A 121 -7.94 21.56 -12.15
CA GLN A 121 -8.95 21.41 -13.19
C GLN A 121 -8.97 19.94 -13.62
N HIS A 122 -10.13 19.29 -13.49
CA HIS A 122 -10.28 17.86 -13.78
C HIS A 122 -11.58 17.57 -14.55
N SER A 123 -11.59 16.42 -15.22
CA SER A 123 -12.70 15.91 -16.03
C SER A 123 -13.79 15.21 -15.20
N ASP A 124 -13.70 15.26 -13.87
CA ASP A 124 -14.55 14.54 -12.91
C ASP A 124 -14.57 13.02 -13.09
N ARG A 125 -13.46 12.44 -13.60
CA ARG A 125 -13.30 11.00 -13.86
C ARG A 125 -12.58 10.26 -12.74
N GLY A 126 -12.41 10.87 -11.56
CA GLY A 126 -11.66 10.32 -10.44
C GLY A 126 -10.22 9.98 -10.86
N ASP A 127 -9.81 8.75 -10.63
CA ASP A 127 -8.44 8.26 -10.89
C ASP A 127 -8.32 7.46 -12.20
N LEU A 128 -9.36 7.46 -13.05
CA LEU A 128 -9.41 6.64 -14.28
C LEU A 128 -8.33 6.98 -15.31
N ASP A 129 -7.82 8.21 -15.28
CA ASP A 129 -6.86 8.70 -16.26
C ASP A 129 -5.40 8.42 -15.84
N ASN A 130 -5.18 7.63 -14.77
CA ASN A 130 -3.83 7.22 -14.37
C ASN A 130 -3.19 6.31 -15.44
N PRO A 131 -1.98 6.65 -15.93
CA PRO A 131 -1.35 5.96 -17.07
C PRO A 131 -0.93 4.51 -16.78
N HIS A 132 -0.87 4.12 -15.51
CA HIS A 132 -0.53 2.76 -15.09
C HIS A 132 -1.75 1.84 -14.97
N LEU A 133 -2.96 2.34 -15.24
CA LEU A 133 -4.19 1.57 -15.23
C LEU A 133 -4.56 1.08 -16.63
N ARG A 134 -5.09 -0.14 -16.69
CA ARG A 134 -5.76 -0.67 -17.89
C ARG A 134 -7.11 -1.28 -17.54
N GLN A 135 -8.00 -1.27 -18.52
CA GLN A 135 -9.29 -1.96 -18.43
C GLN A 135 -9.09 -3.45 -18.69
N TYR A 136 -9.92 -4.28 -18.08
CA TYR A 136 -10.01 -5.70 -18.44
C TYR A 136 -10.60 -5.84 -19.84
N GLU A 137 -10.06 -6.76 -20.63
CA GLU A 137 -10.57 -7.04 -21.97
C GLU A 137 -12.03 -7.49 -21.91
N GLY A 138 -12.88 -6.92 -22.78
CA GLY A 138 -14.31 -7.21 -22.78
C GLY A 138 -15.11 -6.66 -21.60
N CYS A 139 -14.48 -5.98 -20.63
CA CYS A 139 -15.19 -5.36 -19.51
C CYS A 139 -15.60 -3.91 -19.86
N PRO A 140 -16.89 -3.53 -19.72
CA PRO A 140 -17.32 -2.16 -19.95
C PRO A 140 -16.58 -1.16 -19.06
N PRO A 141 -16.33 0.09 -19.53
CA PRO A 141 -15.53 1.05 -18.78
C PRO A 141 -16.03 1.32 -17.36
N LEU A 142 -17.34 1.31 -17.12
CA LEU A 142 -17.91 1.60 -15.80
C LEU A 142 -18.51 0.36 -15.12
N ALA A 143 -18.13 -0.84 -15.54
CA ALA A 143 -18.64 -2.08 -14.95
C ALA A 143 -18.24 -2.22 -13.48
N SER A 144 -19.17 -2.66 -12.65
CA SER A 144 -18.94 -2.95 -11.22
C SER A 144 -18.25 -4.29 -10.99
N VAL A 145 -18.24 -5.18 -11.99
CA VAL A 145 -17.64 -6.52 -11.97
C VAL A 145 -16.91 -6.77 -13.29
N CYS A 146 -15.70 -7.32 -13.24
CA CYS A 146 -14.93 -7.78 -14.41
C CYS A 146 -14.42 -9.21 -14.19
N SER A 147 -14.05 -9.91 -15.26
CA SER A 147 -13.46 -11.25 -15.26
C SER A 147 -12.15 -11.27 -16.03
#